data_AF-A0A832TM36-F1
#
_entry.id   AF-A0A832TM36-F1
#
_cell.length_a   1.000
_cell.length_b   1.000
_cell.length_c   1.000
_cell.angle_alpha   90.00
_cell.angle_beta   90.00
_cell.angle_gamma   90.00
#
_symmetry.space_group_name_H-M   'P 1'
#
loop_
_entity.id
_entity.type
_entity.pdbx_description
1 polymer ?
#
loop_
_entity_poly.entity_id
_entity_poly.type
_entity_poly.pdbx_seq_one_letter_code
_entity_poly.pdbx_strand_id
1 'polypeptide(L)'
;MLFLSTAERRQWERYAEEALRESPEPGYWDSAIRKNLIPAFHFYIATFLAAHGEGERGIGWLESGTLAEEEGLFGCGFLLGFLRRHGGRLIVPVAPFQDPRPFIHFAGVPAMKTARQQFVRQCTHSLPV
;
A
#
# COMPACT_ATOMS: atom_id res chain seq x y z
N MET A 1 8.23 -4.69 -17.45
CA MET A 1 7.22 -3.69 -17.07
C MET A 1 5.87 -4.24 -17.52
N LEU A 2 4.97 -4.52 -16.57
CA LEU A 2 3.69 -5.14 -16.86
C LEU A 2 2.69 -4.05 -17.23
N PHE A 3 2.12 -4.13 -18.43
CA PHE A 3 1.12 -3.18 -18.90
C PHE A 3 -0.18 -3.91 -19.24
N LEU A 4 -1.29 -3.20 -19.01
CA LEU A 4 -2.60 -3.59 -19.52
C LEU A 4 -2.75 -3.10 -20.95
N SER A 5 -3.29 -3.95 -21.81
CA SER A 5 -3.86 -3.51 -23.08
C SER A 5 -5.09 -2.63 -22.84
N THR A 6 -5.51 -1.87 -23.86
CA THR A 6 -6.74 -1.06 -23.78
C THR A 6 -7.98 -1.91 -23.48
N ALA A 7 -8.02 -3.15 -23.99
CA ALA A 7 -9.10 -4.09 -23.74
C ALA A 7 -9.13 -4.55 -22.27
N GLU A 8 -7.99 -4.94 -21.73
CA GLU A 8 -7.87 -5.35 -20.32
C GLU A 8 -8.20 -4.21 -19.37
N ARG A 9 -7.75 -2.98 -19.67
CA ARG A 9 -8.09 -1.82 -18.87
C ARG A 9 -9.60 -1.61 -18.78
N ARG A 10 -10.30 -1.61 -19.92
CA ARG A 10 -11.77 -1.49 -19.96
C ARG A 10 -12.47 -2.64 -19.25
N GLN A 11 -11.92 -3.85 -19.37
CA GLN A 11 -12.44 -5.02 -18.66
C GLN A 11 -12.32 -4.86 -17.14
N TRP A 12 -11.17 -4.37 -16.65
CA TRP A 12 -10.95 -4.13 -15.22
C TRP A 12 -11.88 -3.03 -14.70
N GLU A 13 -12.02 -1.92 -15.44
CA GLU A 13 -12.96 -0.84 -15.11
C GLU A 13 -14.39 -1.37 -14.95
N ARG A 14 -14.85 -2.22 -15.88
CA ARG A 14 -16.17 -2.87 -15.78
C ARG A 14 -16.28 -3.78 -14.55
N TYR A 15 -15.25 -4.58 -14.25
CA TYR A 15 -15.26 -5.42 -13.06
C TYR A 15 -15.26 -4.62 -11.76
N ALA A 16 -14.63 -3.45 -11.73
CA ALA A 16 -14.67 -2.57 -10.56
C ALA A 16 -16.08 -1.99 -10.33
N GLU A 17 -16.76 -1.57 -11.39
CA GLU A 17 -18.16 -1.12 -11.31
C GLU A 17 -19.10 -2.24 -10.89
N GLU A 18 -18.92 -3.45 -11.45
CA GLU A 18 -19.67 -4.65 -11.08
C GLU A 18 -19.40 -5.04 -9.63
N ALA A 19 -18.14 -4.97 -9.20
CA ALA A 19 -17.76 -5.23 -7.81
C ALA A 19 -18.50 -4.29 -6.87
N LEU A 20 -18.53 -2.99 -7.17
CA LEU A 20 -19.23 -2.01 -6.35
C LEU A 20 -20.72 -2.32 -6.21
N ARG A 21 -21.38 -2.75 -7.29
CA ARG A 21 -22.82 -3.03 -7.33
C ARG A 21 -23.21 -4.38 -6.74
N GLU A 22 -22.47 -5.44 -7.06
CA GLU A 22 -22.92 -6.83 -6.88
C GLU A 22 -22.22 -7.56 -5.74
N SER A 23 -21.17 -6.97 -5.16
CA SER A 23 -20.43 -7.55 -4.04
C SER A 23 -19.95 -8.99 -4.25
N PRO A 24 -19.29 -9.30 -5.39
CA PRO A 24 -18.69 -10.61 -5.58
C PRO A 24 -17.57 -10.84 -4.56
N GLU A 25 -17.37 -12.12 -4.24
CA GLU A 25 -16.27 -12.58 -3.40
C GLU A 25 -14.91 -12.34 -4.09
N PRO A 26 -13.84 -12.08 -3.32
CA PRO A 26 -12.48 -12.02 -3.84
C PRO A 26 -12.14 -13.28 -4.64
N GLY A 27 -11.48 -13.09 -5.78
CA GLY A 27 -11.06 -14.17 -6.67
C GLY A 27 -12.11 -14.62 -7.70
N TYR A 28 -13.32 -14.06 -7.67
CA TYR A 28 -14.40 -14.42 -8.61
C TYR A 28 -13.97 -14.32 -10.09
N TRP A 29 -13.14 -13.34 -10.45
CA TRP A 29 -12.66 -13.13 -11.82
C TRP A 29 -11.26 -13.66 -12.11
N ASP A 30 -10.57 -14.31 -11.16
CA ASP A 30 -9.14 -14.66 -11.32
C ASP A 30 -8.86 -15.52 -12.55
N SER A 31 -9.80 -16.40 -12.91
CA SER A 31 -9.70 -17.24 -14.11
C SER A 31 -9.67 -16.44 -15.42
N ALA A 32 -10.22 -15.22 -15.42
CA ALA A 32 -10.25 -14.29 -16.56
C ALA A 32 -9.07 -13.30 -16.55
N ILE A 33 -8.25 -13.30 -15.50
CA ILE A 33 -7.09 -12.41 -15.35
C ILE A 33 -5.81 -13.20 -15.65
N ARG A 34 -4.83 -12.54 -16.29
CA ARG A 34 -3.49 -13.13 -16.45
C ARG A 34 -2.91 -13.41 -15.07
N LYS A 35 -2.44 -14.64 -14.83
CA LYS A 35 -1.98 -15.10 -13.51
C LYS A 35 -1.01 -14.14 -12.81
N ASN A 36 -0.03 -13.63 -13.57
CA ASN A 36 0.98 -12.69 -13.06
C ASN A 36 0.44 -11.27 -12.75
N LEU A 37 -0.85 -11.01 -13.00
CA LEU A 37 -1.53 -9.75 -12.70
C LEU A 37 -2.59 -9.88 -11.61
N ILE A 38 -2.85 -11.09 -11.08
CA ILE A 38 -3.88 -11.30 -10.06
C ILE A 38 -3.67 -10.39 -8.84
N PRO A 39 -2.47 -10.25 -8.26
CA PRO A 39 -2.27 -9.32 -7.14
C PRO A 39 -2.54 -7.86 -7.52
N ALA A 40 -2.11 -7.43 -8.71
CA ALA A 40 -2.37 -6.08 -9.19
C ALA A 40 -3.87 -5.83 -9.45
N PHE A 41 -4.60 -6.85 -9.89
CA PHE A 41 -6.04 -6.79 -10.07
C PHE A 41 -6.77 -6.65 -8.73
N HIS A 42 -6.40 -7.47 -7.74
CA HIS A 42 -6.95 -7.39 -6.39
C HIS A 42 -6.67 -6.03 -5.75
N PHE A 43 -5.44 -5.54 -5.88
CA PHE A 43 -5.06 -4.20 -5.44
C PHE A 43 -5.95 -3.12 -6.08
N TYR A 44 -6.19 -3.21 -7.39
CA TYR A 44 -7.02 -2.26 -8.12
C TYR A 44 -8.48 -2.27 -7.64
N ILE A 45 -9.11 -3.45 -7.56
CA ILE A 45 -10.51 -3.58 -7.08
C ILE A 45 -10.63 -3.06 -5.65
N ALA A 46 -9.71 -3.44 -4.76
CA ALA A 46 -9.73 -2.96 -3.38
C ALA A 46 -9.58 -1.45 -3.27
N THR A 47 -8.66 -0.85 -4.03
CA THR A 47 -8.47 0.60 -4.06
C THR A 47 -9.73 1.29 -4.58
N PHE A 48 -10.35 0.76 -5.62
CA PHE A 48 -11.60 1.29 -6.18
C PHE A 48 -12.74 1.25 -5.15
N LEU A 49 -12.95 0.11 -4.48
CA LEU A 49 -13.96 -0.04 -3.43
C LEU A 49 -13.71 0.93 -2.28
N ALA A 50 -12.48 1.01 -1.79
CA ALA A 50 -12.14 1.92 -0.69
C ALA A 50 -12.34 3.41 -1.08
N ALA A 51 -12.07 3.79 -2.33
CA ALA A 51 -12.36 5.13 -2.85
C ALA A 51 -13.86 5.45 -2.90
N HIS A 52 -14.72 4.44 -2.99
CA HIS A 52 -16.18 4.57 -2.98
C HIS A 52 -16.80 4.35 -1.58
N GLY A 53 -15.99 4.30 -0.53
CA GLY A 53 -16.46 4.11 0.85
C GLY A 53 -16.64 2.64 1.27
N GLU A 54 -16.43 1.68 0.36
CA GLU A 54 -16.57 0.24 0.60
C GLU A 54 -15.26 -0.40 1.09
N GLY A 55 -14.58 0.30 2.00
CA GLY A 55 -13.25 -0.05 2.49
C GLY A 55 -13.13 -1.44 3.10
N GLU A 56 -14.11 -1.84 3.91
CA GLU A 56 -14.15 -3.16 4.55
C GLU A 56 -14.23 -4.30 3.53
N ARG A 57 -14.96 -4.09 2.43
CA ARG A 57 -14.99 -5.04 1.33
C ARG A 57 -13.65 -5.05 0.59
N GLY A 58 -13.06 -3.86 0.39
CA GLY A 58 -11.70 -3.74 -0.16
C GLY A 58 -10.65 -4.51 0.66
N ILE A 59 -10.80 -4.60 1.98
CA ILE A 59 -9.90 -5.40 2.84
C ILE A 59 -9.93 -6.88 2.45
N GLY A 60 -11.10 -7.48 2.22
CA GLY A 60 -11.19 -8.89 1.79
C GLY A 60 -10.49 -9.15 0.45
N TRP A 61 -10.60 -8.21 -0.50
CA TRP A 61 -9.86 -8.28 -1.76
C TRP A 61 -8.34 -8.22 -1.56
N LEU A 62 -7.86 -7.39 -0.64
CA LEU A 62 -6.43 -7.27 -0.33
C LEU A 62 -5.89 -8.48 0.43
N GLU A 63 -6.66 -9.07 1.34
CA GLU A 63 -6.29 -10.31 2.03
C GLU A 63 -6.05 -11.42 1.01
N SER A 64 -6.97 -11.59 0.06
CA SER A 64 -6.81 -12.53 -1.04
C SER A 64 -5.61 -12.17 -1.94
N GLY A 65 -5.45 -10.89 -2.27
CA GLY A 65 -4.34 -10.39 -3.09
C GLY A 65 -2.97 -10.67 -2.46
N THR A 66 -2.82 -10.46 -1.15
CA THR A 66 -1.58 -10.74 -0.41
C THR A 66 -1.18 -12.21 -0.45
N LEU A 67 -2.13 -13.15 -0.50
CA LEU A 67 -1.83 -14.58 -0.66
C LEU A 67 -1.28 -14.93 -2.04
N ALA A 68 -1.59 -14.10 -3.05
CA ALA A 68 -1.13 -14.27 -4.43
C ALA A 68 0.15 -13.47 -4.75
N GLU A 69 0.64 -12.64 -3.81
CA GLU A 69 1.86 -11.84 -4.02
C GLU A 69 3.10 -12.73 -4.07
N GLU A 70 3.88 -12.59 -5.14
CA GLU A 70 5.22 -13.16 -5.26
C GLU A 70 6.26 -12.23 -4.61
N GLU A 71 7.44 -12.76 -4.26
CA GLU A 71 8.50 -11.99 -3.61
C GLU A 71 8.83 -10.68 -4.36
N GLY A 72 8.72 -9.55 -3.65
CA GLY A 72 9.22 -8.25 -4.09
C GLY A 72 8.16 -7.15 -4.21
N LEU A 73 6.94 -7.46 -4.63
CA LEU A 73 5.87 -6.47 -4.83
C LEU A 73 4.71 -6.71 -3.85
N PHE A 74 4.88 -6.25 -2.62
CA PHE A 74 3.91 -6.37 -1.52
C PHE A 74 2.85 -5.25 -1.51
N GLY A 75 2.35 -4.84 -2.69
CA GLY A 75 1.40 -3.73 -2.83
C GLY A 75 0.10 -3.96 -2.06
N CYS A 76 -0.51 -5.14 -2.18
CA CYS A 76 -1.68 -5.56 -1.43
C CYS A 76 -1.40 -5.57 0.06
N GLY A 77 -0.27 -6.15 0.49
CA GLY A 77 0.10 -6.18 1.90
C GLY A 77 0.24 -4.78 2.52
N PHE A 78 0.88 -3.85 1.80
CA PHE A 78 1.02 -2.47 2.26
C PHE A 78 -0.31 -1.74 2.35
N LEU A 79 -1.16 -1.84 1.31
CA LEU A 79 -2.47 -1.20 1.30
C LEU A 79 -3.42 -1.82 2.33
N LEU A 80 -3.35 -3.14 2.56
CA LEU A 80 -4.12 -3.84 3.60
C LEU A 80 -3.80 -3.27 4.98
N GLY A 81 -2.50 -3.20 5.31
CA GLY A 81 -2.06 -2.62 6.58
C GLY A 81 -2.47 -1.16 6.72
N PHE A 82 -2.45 -0.41 5.62
CA PHE A 82 -2.92 0.97 5.59
C PHE A 82 -4.44 1.07 5.88
N LEU A 83 -5.30 0.39 5.12
CA LEU A 83 -6.75 0.47 5.29
C LEU A 83 -7.19 0.01 6.69
N ARG A 84 -6.59 -1.05 7.23
CA ARG A 84 -6.88 -1.51 8.60
C ARG A 84 -6.58 -0.45 9.66
N ARG A 85 -5.47 0.30 9.53
CA ARG A 85 -5.15 1.41 10.46
C ARG A 85 -6.09 2.60 10.34
N HIS A 86 -6.74 2.77 9.19
CA HIS A 86 -7.58 3.93 8.89
C HIS A 86 -9.09 3.60 8.86
N GLY A 87 -9.49 2.39 9.30
CA GLY A 87 -10.87 1.94 9.33
C GLY A 87 -11.49 1.87 7.94
N GLY A 88 -10.80 1.22 7.00
CA GLY A 88 -11.24 1.03 5.62
C GLY A 88 -11.09 2.26 4.71
N ARG A 89 -10.61 3.40 5.23
CA ARG A 89 -10.61 4.66 4.47
C ARG A 89 -9.27 4.99 3.85
N LEU A 90 -9.29 5.50 2.62
CA LEU A 90 -8.15 6.12 1.95
C LEU A 90 -7.95 7.54 2.49
N ILE A 91 -7.24 7.65 3.62
CA ILE A 91 -6.94 8.93 4.26
C ILE A 91 -5.57 9.41 3.77
N VAL A 92 -5.49 10.62 3.20
CA VAL A 92 -4.18 11.21 2.90
C VAL A 92 -3.41 11.32 4.23
N PRO A 93 -2.23 10.69 4.36
CA PRO A 93 -1.43 10.83 5.56
C PRO A 93 -1.19 12.32 5.81
N VAL A 94 -1.41 12.78 7.04
CA VAL A 94 -1.02 14.13 7.43
C VAL A 94 0.45 14.28 7.08
N ALA A 95 0.83 15.36 6.38
CA ALA A 95 2.20 15.57 5.97
C ALA A 95 3.11 15.35 7.19
N PRO A 96 4.03 14.38 7.17
CA PRO A 96 4.98 14.26 8.27
C PRO A 96 5.66 15.63 8.39
N PHE A 97 5.67 16.18 9.61
CA PHE A 97 6.21 17.50 9.91
C PHE A 97 5.36 18.71 9.51
N GLN A 98 4.05 18.55 9.23
CA GLN A 98 3.15 19.70 9.14
C GLN A 98 3.19 20.55 10.42
N ASP A 99 3.39 19.89 11.56
CA ASP A 99 3.91 20.49 12.78
C ASP A 99 5.38 20.06 12.98
N PRO A 100 6.36 20.97 12.94
CA PRO A 100 7.76 20.62 13.15
C PRO A 100 8.07 20.34 14.64
N ARG A 101 7.21 20.72 15.58
CA ARG A 101 7.49 20.63 17.03
C ARG A 101 7.73 19.20 17.51
N PRO A 102 6.93 18.18 17.13
CA PRO A 102 7.19 16.79 17.51
C PRO A 102 8.53 16.28 16.98
N PHE A 103 8.90 16.67 15.75
CA PHE A 103 10.21 16.31 15.18
C PHE A 103 11.36 17.03 15.87
N ILE A 104 11.23 18.33 16.15
CA ILE A 104 12.23 19.09 16.90
C ILE A 104 12.41 18.50 18.31
N HIS A 105 11.31 18.12 18.97
CA HIS A 105 11.35 17.45 20.26
C HIS A 105 12.07 16.10 20.17
N PHE A 106 11.68 15.24 19.23
CA PHE A 106 12.31 13.93 19.01
C PHE A 106 13.78 14.04 18.61
N ALA A 107 14.12 14.93 17.68
CA ALA A 107 15.51 15.21 17.30
C ALA A 107 16.32 15.81 18.46
N GLY A 108 15.64 16.43 19.43
CA GLY A 108 16.19 17.03 20.62
C GLY A 108 16.45 16.06 21.78
N VAL A 109 15.82 14.88 21.79
CA VAL A 109 15.98 13.94 22.92
C VAL A 109 17.42 13.45 23.03
N PRO A 110 17.96 13.29 24.26
CA PRO A 110 19.37 12.91 24.46
C PRO A 110 19.79 11.67 23.70
N ALA A 111 18.94 10.64 23.65
CA ALA A 111 19.22 9.40 22.92
C ALA A 111 19.46 9.64 21.42
N MET A 112 18.64 10.48 20.77
CA MET A 112 18.80 10.79 19.34
C MET A 112 20.00 11.69 19.07
N LYS A 113 20.33 12.61 19.99
CA LYS A 113 21.56 13.41 19.93
C LYS A 113 22.80 12.51 20.03
N THR A 114 22.82 11.60 20.99
CA THR A 114 23.91 10.63 21.18
C THR A 114 24.05 9.71 19.97
N ALA A 115 22.95 9.15 19.46
CA ALA A 115 22.98 8.28 18.29
C ALA A 115 23.59 8.98 17.07
N ARG A 116 23.22 10.25 16.83
CA ARG A 116 23.78 11.06 15.74
C ARG A 116 25.27 11.30 15.89
N GLN A 117 25.73 11.62 17.11
CA GLN A 117 27.16 11.81 17.38
C GLN A 117 27.95 10.52 17.14
N GLN A 118 27.43 9.36 17.58
CA GLN A 118 28.08 8.08 17.34
C GLN A 118 28.12 7.71 15.86
N PHE A 119 27.05 7.98 15.12
CA PHE A 119 27.00 7.77 13.67
C PHE A 119 28.06 8.62 12.95
N VAL A 120 28.11 9.93 13.23
CA VAL A 120 29.12 10.83 12.64
C VAL A 120 30.54 10.34 12.95
N ARG A 121 30.79 9.94 14.21
CA ARG A 121 32.07 9.38 14.64
C ARG A 121 32.43 8.11 13.87
N GLN A 122 31.50 7.19 13.67
CA GLN A 122 31.73 5.97 12.86
C GLN A 122 32.05 6.33 11.41
N CYS A 123 31.27 7.21 10.79
CA CYS A 123 31.50 7.64 9.41
C CYS A 123 32.86 8.34 9.24
N THR A 124 33.30 9.14 10.21
CA THR A 124 34.63 9.75 10.16
C THR A 124 35.73 8.71 10.34
N HIS A 125 35.52 7.70 11.18
CA HIS A 125 36.49 6.62 11.37
C HIS A 125 36.62 5.70 10.15
N SER A 126 35.59 5.63 9.32
CA SER A 126 35.59 4.83 8.08
C SER A 126 36.17 5.57 6.87
N LEU A 127 36.54 6.86 7.01
CA LEU A 127 37.23 7.58 5.95
C LEU A 127 38.72 7.20 5.96
N PRO A 128 39.32 6.93 4.79
CA PRO A 128 40.76 6.68 4.71
C PRO A 128 41.52 7.94 5.13
N VAL A 129 42.60 7.74 5.89
CA VAL A 129 43.52 8.79 6.36
C VAL A 129 44.46 9.22 5.25
#